data_AF-A0A9Q0XNL2-F1
#
_entry.id   AF-A0A9Q0XNL2-F1
#
_cell.length_a   1.000
_cell.length_b   1.000
_cell.length_c   1.000
_cell.angle_alpha   90.00
_cell.angle_beta   90.00
_cell.angle_gamma   90.00
#
_symmetry.space_group_name_H-M   'P 1'
#
loop_
_entity.id
_entity.type
_entity.pdbx_description
1 polymer ?
#
loop_
_entity_poly.entity_id
_entity_poly.type
_entity_poly.pdbx_seq_one_letter_code
_entity_poly.pdbx_strand_id
1 'polypeptide(L)'
;MKNGKSPVIIDNTNIHAWEMKPYVRMAVENSYEVIFREPNTRWKFNVHELTRRNTHGVPREKIQRMKDQYEHDVTFHIVLHSEEPARHFAM
;
A
#
# COMPACT_ATOMS: atom_id res chain seq x y z
N MET A 1 3.51 7.53 -15.76
CA MET A 1 4.40 8.69 -15.50
C MET A 1 5.04 9.29 -16.77
N LYS A 2 4.97 8.62 -17.93
CA LYS A 2 5.60 9.01 -19.20
C LYS A 2 5.26 10.40 -19.78
N ASN A 3 4.16 11.03 -19.38
CA ASN A 3 3.72 12.32 -19.93
C ASN A 3 4.17 13.53 -19.08
N GLY A 4 5.10 13.35 -18.13
CA GLY A 4 5.62 14.44 -17.29
C GLY A 4 4.60 15.08 -16.32
N LYS A 5 3.42 14.48 -16.13
CA LYS A 5 2.40 15.00 -15.20
C LYS A 5 2.83 14.83 -13.74
N SER A 6 2.83 15.90 -12.97
CA SER A 6 3.17 15.91 -11.54
C SER A 6 2.21 16.79 -10.73
N PRO A 7 1.73 16.36 -9.54
CA PRO A 7 2.02 15.07 -8.90
C PRO A 7 1.22 13.91 -9.49
N VAL A 8 1.70 12.67 -9.28
CA VAL A 8 0.93 11.43 -9.48
C VAL A 8 0.64 10.83 -8.10
N ILE A 9 -0.63 10.63 -7.78
CA ILE A 9 -1.07 10.05 -6.50
C ILE A 9 -1.50 8.61 -6.75
N ILE A 10 -0.88 7.67 -6.02
CA ILE A 10 -1.29 6.26 -6.01
C ILE A 10 -2.02 6.01 -4.70
N ASP A 11 -3.36 5.97 -4.76
CA ASP A 11 -4.25 5.73 -3.62
C ASP A 11 -4.77 4.29 -3.69
N ASN A 12 -3.97 3.37 -3.16
CA ASN A 12 -4.31 1.96 -3.06
C ASN A 12 -3.92 1.46 -1.66
N THR A 13 -4.44 0.30 -1.28
CA THR A 13 -4.27 -0.27 0.05
C THR A 13 -2.80 -0.45 0.42
N ASN A 14 -1.98 -1.00 -0.49
CA ASN A 14 -0.53 -1.16 -0.34
C ASN A 14 -0.11 -1.57 1.08
N ILE A 15 -0.69 -2.66 1.59
CA ILE A 15 -0.39 -3.14 2.94
C ILE A 15 0.99 -3.81 3.04
N HIS A 16 1.53 -4.26 1.90
CA HIS A 16 2.87 -4.84 1.83
C HIS A 16 3.77 -4.04 0.89
N ALA A 17 5.06 -3.94 1.20
CA ALA A 17 6.05 -3.21 0.41
C ALA A 17 6.14 -3.73 -1.04
N TRP A 18 5.96 -5.03 -1.26
CA TRP A 18 6.01 -5.62 -2.61
C TRP A 18 4.88 -5.13 -3.51
N GLU A 19 3.71 -4.78 -2.96
CA GLU A 19 2.59 -4.21 -3.70
C GLU A 19 2.94 -2.82 -4.24
N MET A 20 3.83 -2.09 -3.56
CA MET A 20 4.29 -0.75 -3.96
C MET A 20 5.39 -0.79 -5.03
N LYS A 21 6.14 -1.90 -5.14
CA LYS A 21 7.33 -2.04 -5.99
C LYS A 21 7.11 -1.67 -7.46
N PRO A 22 6.00 -2.05 -8.12
CA PRO A 22 5.75 -1.64 -9.51
C PRO A 22 5.63 -0.13 -9.69
N TYR A 23 5.01 0.58 -8.74
CA TYR A 23 4.87 2.04 -8.79
C TYR A 23 6.21 2.74 -8.59
N VAL A 24 7.01 2.26 -7.62
CA VAL A 24 8.36 2.78 -7.36
C VAL A 24 9.27 2.63 -8.56
N ARG A 25 9.27 1.44 -9.20
CA ARG A 25 10.04 1.22 -10.44
C ARG A 25 9.63 2.17 -11.55
N MET A 26 8.33 2.32 -11.77
CA MET A 26 7.82 3.25 -12.78
C MET A 26 8.22 4.71 -12.48
N ALA A 27 8.25 5.12 -11.21
CA ALA A 27 8.69 6.45 -10.81
C ALA A 27 10.17 6.69 -11.14
N VAL A 28 11.04 5.75 -10.76
CA VAL A 28 12.49 5.81 -11.03
C VAL A 28 12.78 5.88 -12.53
N GLU A 29 12.15 5.01 -13.32
CA GLU A 29 12.31 4.95 -14.78
C GLU A 29 11.88 6.25 -15.48
N ASN A 30 11.10 7.10 -14.80
CA ASN A 30 10.59 8.36 -15.33
C ASN A 30 11.10 9.58 -14.54
N SER A 31 12.15 9.41 -13.71
CA SER A 31 12.78 10.49 -12.92
C SER A 31 11.84 11.22 -11.95
N TYR A 32 10.91 10.49 -11.31
CA TYR A 32 10.05 11.02 -10.25
C TYR A 32 10.65 10.74 -8.87
N GLU A 33 10.51 11.72 -7.96
CA GLU A 33 10.67 11.50 -6.53
C GLU A 33 9.50 10.67 -5.99
N VAL A 34 9.79 9.73 -5.09
CA VAL A 34 8.79 8.89 -4.43
C VAL A 34 8.68 9.32 -2.97
N ILE A 35 7.47 9.69 -2.55
CA ILE A 35 7.15 10.03 -1.16
C ILE A 35 6.08 9.07 -0.66
N PHE A 36 6.37 8.34 0.43
CA PHE A 36 5.40 7.49 1.11
C PHE A 36 4.60 8.32 2.11
N ARG A 37 3.28 8.18 2.09
CA ARG A 37 2.36 8.90 2.98
C ARG A 37 1.29 7.97 3.52
N GLU A 38 1.09 8.03 4.83
CA GLU A 38 -0.05 7.44 5.49
C GLU A 38 -1.11 8.51 5.78
N PRO A 39 -2.40 8.14 5.87
CA PRO A 39 -3.43 9.04 6.35
C PRO A 39 -3.10 9.56 7.76
N ASN A 40 -3.08 10.88 7.96
CA ASN A 40 -2.95 11.45 9.30
C ASN A 40 -4.32 11.54 9.98
N THR A 41 -4.89 10.37 10.29
CA THR A 41 -6.20 10.28 10.95
C THR A 41 -6.07 9.49 12.25
N ARG A 42 -6.84 9.90 13.27
CA ARG A 42 -6.87 9.21 14.57
C ARG A 42 -7.39 7.76 14.47
N TRP A 43 -8.02 7.41 13.37
CA TRP A 43 -8.69 6.13 13.16
C TRP A 43 -7.98 5.21 12.16
N LYS A 44 -6.81 5.59 11.62
CA LYS A 44 -6.10 4.84 10.57
C LYS A 44 -5.82 3.36 10.92
N PHE A 45 -5.73 3.03 12.21
CA PHE A 45 -5.56 1.65 12.69
C PHE A 45 -6.68 1.18 13.62
N ASN A 46 -7.81 1.91 13.68
CA ASN A 46 -8.96 1.50 14.48
C ASN A 46 -9.92 0.67 13.61
N VAL A 47 -9.91 -0.65 13.80
CA VAL A 47 -10.72 -1.59 13.00
C VAL A 47 -12.21 -1.27 13.05
N HIS A 48 -12.75 -0.87 14.20
CA HIS A 48 -14.17 -0.52 14.31
C HIS A 48 -14.51 0.71 13.44
N GLU A 49 -13.70 1.77 13.52
CA GLU A 49 -13.88 2.96 12.68
C GLU A 49 -13.68 2.66 11.20
N LEU A 50 -12.66 1.86 10.85
CA LEU A 50 -12.41 1.44 9.47
C LEU A 50 -13.59 0.64 8.92
N THR A 51 -14.12 -0.33 9.67
CA THR A 51 -15.32 -1.09 9.27
C THR A 51 -16.52 -0.17 9.11
N ARG A 52 -16.77 0.76 10.03
CA ARG A 52 -17.90 1.69 9.92
C ARG A 52 -17.79 2.63 8.70
N ARG A 53 -16.58 3.04 8.35
CA ARG A 53 -16.30 3.99 7.25
C ARG A 53 -16.12 3.33 5.89
N ASN A 54 -15.92 2.00 5.84
CA ASN A 54 -15.65 1.33 4.57
C ASN A 54 -16.89 1.35 3.66
N THR A 55 -16.71 1.80 2.42
CA THR A 55 -17.76 1.91 1.42
C THR A 55 -17.82 0.71 0.47
N HIS A 56 -16.86 -0.21 0.58
CA HIS A 56 -16.71 -1.36 -0.32
C HIS A 56 -17.29 -2.67 0.25
N GLY A 57 -17.91 -2.62 1.44
CA GLY A 57 -18.48 -3.80 2.10
C GLY A 57 -17.43 -4.82 2.56
N VAL A 58 -16.19 -4.38 2.83
CA VAL A 58 -15.12 -5.26 3.30
C VAL A 58 -15.47 -5.76 4.71
N PRO A 59 -15.54 -7.08 4.94
CA PRO A 59 -15.86 -7.63 6.27
C PRO A 59 -14.85 -7.21 7.34
N ARG A 60 -15.32 -7.07 8.58
CA ARG A 60 -14.49 -6.66 9.73
C ARG A 60 -13.28 -7.56 9.91
N GLU A 61 -13.43 -8.86 9.75
CA GLU A 61 -12.37 -9.86 9.91
C GLU A 61 -11.28 -9.66 8.85
N LYS A 62 -11.68 -9.30 7.63
CA LYS A 62 -10.73 -8.99 6.55
C LYS A 62 -9.98 -7.69 6.83
N ILE A 63 -10.66 -6.64 7.31
CA ILE A 63 -10.01 -5.38 7.72
C ILE A 63 -9.03 -5.62 8.87
N GLN A 64 -9.42 -6.42 9.86
CA GLN A 64 -8.55 -6.82 10.97
C GLN A 64 -7.29 -7.50 10.43
N ARG A 65 -7.44 -8.50 9.56
CA ARG A 65 -6.31 -9.20 8.93
C ARG A 65 -5.41 -8.26 8.12
N MET A 66 -5.99 -7.37 7.31
CA MET A 66 -5.23 -6.38 6.53
C MET A 66 -4.43 -5.44 7.46
N LYS A 67 -5.05 -4.97 8.55
CA LYS A 67 -4.37 -4.15 9.56
C LYS A 67 -3.23 -4.92 10.25
N ASP A 68 -3.45 -6.19 10.58
CA ASP A 68 -2.44 -7.00 11.28
C ASP A 68 -1.26 -7.37 10.37
N GLN A 69 -1.47 -7.37 9.05
CA GLN A 69 -0.44 -7.60 8.02
C GLN A 69 0.23 -6.31 7.51
N TYR A 70 -0.28 -5.14 7.89
CA TYR A 70 0.18 -3.86 7.36
C TYR A 70 1.63 -3.58 7.79
N GLU A 71 2.50 -3.40 6.80
CA GLU A 71 3.92 -3.08 7.02
C GLU A 71 4.10 -1.58 7.28
N HIS A 72 4.72 -1.25 8.41
CA HIS A 72 4.97 0.13 8.83
C HIS A 72 6.35 0.63 8.36
N ASP A 73 6.50 1.96 8.34
CA ASP A 73 7.79 2.64 8.11
C ASP A 73 8.50 2.19 6.83
N VAL A 74 7.71 1.91 5.79
CA VAL A 74 8.22 1.47 4.48
C VAL A 74 9.11 2.56 3.88
N THR A 75 10.30 2.15 3.44
CA THR A 75 11.26 3.01 2.75
C THR A 75 11.42 2.59 1.31
N PHE A 76 11.98 3.49 0.49
CA PHE A 76 12.33 3.18 -0.89
C PHE A 76 13.22 1.93 -1.01
N HIS A 77 14.19 1.77 -0.11
CA HIS A 77 15.07 0.60 -0.08
C HIS A 77 14.29 -0.69 0.22
N ILE A 78 13.43 -0.67 1.25
CA ILE A 78 12.58 -1.81 1.60
C ILE A 78 11.71 -2.23 0.40
N VAL A 79 11.08 -1.28 -0.28
CA VAL A 79 10.24 -1.57 -1.45
C VAL A 79 11.03 -2.21 -2.59
N LEU A 80 12.21 -1.68 -2.93
CA LEU A 80 13.01 -2.24 -4.03
C LEU A 80 13.50 -3.66 -3.76
N HIS A 81 13.73 -4.02 -2.49
CA HIS A 81 14.20 -5.35 -2.09
C HIS A 81 13.09 -6.30 -1.62
N SER A 82 11.84 -5.85 -1.58
CA SER A 82 10.68 -6.68 -1.24
C SER A 82 10.32 -7.66 -2.36
N GLU A 83 9.76 -8.81 -2.01
CA GLU A 83 9.33 -9.86 -2.95
C GLU A 83 7.89 -10.28 -2.66
N GLU A 84 7.10 -10.52 -3.71
CA GLU A 84 5.76 -11.09 -3.57
C GLU A 84 5.90 -12.52 -3.02
N PRO A 85 5.15 -12.90 -1.96
CA PRO A 85 5.17 -14.25 -1.44
C PRO A 85 4.86 -15.27 -2.54
N ALA A 86 5.61 -16.37 -2.58
CA ALA A 86 5.34 -17.45 -3.52
C ALA A 86 3.89 -17.92 -3.37
N ARG A 87 3.14 -17.92 -4.48
CA ARG A 87 1.78 -18.44 -4.49
C ARG A 87 1.84 -19.93 -4.18
N HIS A 88 1.46 -20.31 -2.96
CA HIS A 88 1.10 -21.68 -2.68
C HIS A 88 -0.22 -21.96 -3.40
N PHE A 89 -0.11 -22.59 -4.56
CA PHE A 89 -1.23 -23.36 -5.10
C PHE A 89 -1.45 -24.51 -4.11
N ALA A 90 -2.41 -24.33 -3.20
CA ALA A 90 -2.98 -25.46 -2.49
C ALA A 90 -3.62 -26.34 -3.58
N MET A 91 -3.05 -27.53 -3.80
CA MET A 91 -3.71 -28.62 -4.52
C MET A 91 -4.89 -29.13 -3.70
#